data_AF-A0A7C1AGY2-F1
#
_entry.id   AF-A0A7C1AGY2-F1
#
_cell.length_a   1.000
_cell.length_b   1.000
_cell.length_c   1.000
_cell.angle_alpha   90.00
_cell.angle_beta   90.00
_cell.angle_gamma   90.00
#
_symmetry.space_group_name_H-M   'P 1'
#
loop_
_entity.id
_entity.type
_entity.pdbx_description
1 polymer ?
#
loop_
_entity_poly.entity_id
_entity_poly.type
_entity_poly.pdbx_seq_one_letter_code
_entity_poly.pdbx_strand_id
1 'polypeptide(L)'
;MIHYRLKCDKAHEFDGWFANSGAFDEQVDQGQLSCPRCGSIQVIKALMAPSIARSGKSANRGAEALRKARDEMLRNADNVGDEFACEARKIHYK
;
A
#
# COMPACT_ATOMS: atom_id res chain seq x y z
N MET A 1 9.53 -0.14 -17.33
CA MET A 1 8.50 0.70 -16.69
C MET A 1 8.92 0.97 -15.26
N ILE A 2 9.15 2.23 -14.89
CA ILE A 2 9.61 2.70 -13.58
C ILE A 2 8.51 3.55 -12.97
N HIS A 3 8.22 3.33 -11.70
CA HIS A 3 7.26 4.10 -10.94
C HIS A 3 7.99 5.18 -10.13
N TYR A 4 7.64 6.44 -10.35
CA TYR A 4 8.12 7.56 -9.54
C TYR A 4 6.97 8.23 -8.82
N ARG A 5 7.20 8.60 -7.56
CA ARG A 5 6.33 9.51 -6.83
C ARG A 5 6.76 10.94 -7.17
N LEU A 6 5.80 11.76 -7.60
CA LEU A 6 6.00 13.11 -8.08
C LEU A 6 5.29 14.11 -7.17
N LYS A 7 5.79 15.34 -7.16
CA LYS A 7 5.23 16.45 -6.37
C LYS A 7 5.22 17.73 -7.19
N CYS A 8 4.11 18.47 -7.18
CA CYS A 8 4.04 19.79 -7.80
C CYS A 8 4.43 20.93 -6.83
N ASP A 9 4.58 22.14 -7.35
CA ASP A 9 4.79 23.39 -6.58
C ASP A 9 3.76 23.61 -5.46
N LYS A 10 2.48 23.28 -5.72
CA LYS A 10 1.39 23.34 -4.71
C LYS A 10 1.39 22.18 -3.70
N ALA A 11 2.47 21.42 -3.64
CA ALA A 11 2.66 20.27 -2.76
C ALA A 11 1.65 19.11 -2.93
N HIS A 12 0.99 19.00 -4.07
CA HIS A 12 0.21 17.79 -4.39
C HIS A 12 1.14 16.65 -4.79
N GLU A 13 0.95 15.49 -4.18
CA GLU A 13 1.66 14.26 -4.50
C GLU A 13 0.82 13.39 -5.43
N PHE A 14 1.46 12.81 -6.43
CA PHE A 14 0.85 11.88 -7.38
C PHE A 14 1.89 10.92 -7.93
N ASP A 15 1.44 9.84 -8.55
CA ASP A 15 2.30 8.79 -9.07
C ASP A 15 2.38 8.84 -10.60
N GLY A 16 3.56 8.57 -11.15
CA GLY A 16 3.84 8.58 -12.58
C GLY A 16 4.60 7.33 -13.02
N TRP A 17 4.16 6.75 -14.15
CA TRP A 17 4.77 5.57 -14.74
C TRP A 17 5.55 5.98 -15.99
N PHE A 18 6.84 5.68 -16.01
CA PHE A 18 7.76 6.06 -17.07
C PHE A 18 8.40 4.83 -17.72
N ALA A 19 8.74 4.90 -19.00
CA ALA A 19 9.37 3.77 -19.68
C ALA A 19 10.75 3.43 -19.08
N ASN A 20 11.55 4.46 -18.81
CA ASN A 20 12.92 4.39 -18.27
C ASN A 20 13.19 5.61 -17.35
N SER A 21 14.40 5.70 -16.78
CA SER A 21 14.76 6.75 -15.82
C SER A 21 14.91 8.15 -16.44
N GLY A 22 15.33 8.24 -17.70
CA GLY A 22 15.53 9.50 -18.42
C GLY A 22 14.24 10.07 -19.02
N ALA A 23 13.23 9.23 -19.25
CA ALA A 23 11.94 9.64 -19.79
C ALA A 23 11.22 10.69 -18.92
N PHE A 24 11.44 10.70 -17.60
CA PHE A 24 10.93 11.77 -16.75
C PHE A 24 11.59 13.10 -17.09
N ASP A 25 12.91 13.13 -17.20
CA ASP A 25 13.67 14.37 -17.40
C ASP A 25 13.34 14.96 -18.80
N GLU A 26 13.23 14.11 -19.82
CA GLU A 26 12.75 14.51 -21.16
C GLU A 26 11.32 15.09 -21.15
N GLN A 27 10.40 14.50 -20.39
CA GLN A 27 9.01 14.98 -20.32
C GLN A 27 8.85 16.27 -19.50
N VAL A 28 9.72 16.51 -18.51
CA VAL A 28 9.81 17.81 -17.82
C VAL A 28 10.34 18.88 -18.77
N ASP A 29 11.41 18.60 -19.50
CA ASP A 29 12.00 19.55 -20.46
C ASP A 29 11.02 19.91 -21.59
N GLN A 30 10.21 18.93 -22.03
CA GLN A 30 9.16 19.14 -23.02
C GLN A 30 7.87 19.76 -22.42
N GLY A 31 7.80 19.96 -21.10
CA GLY A 31 6.63 20.53 -20.42
C GLY A 31 5.36 19.67 -20.51
N GLN A 32 5.49 18.36 -20.73
CA GLN A 32 4.37 17.44 -20.93
C GLN A 32 3.78 16.90 -19.62
N LEU A 33 4.50 17.07 -18.50
CA LEU A 33 4.03 16.65 -17.19
C LEU A 33 3.21 17.76 -16.55
N SER A 34 1.96 17.45 -16.21
CA SER A 34 1.07 18.37 -15.49
C SER A 34 0.47 17.69 -14.26
N CYS A 35 0.30 18.47 -13.20
CA CYS A 35 -0.34 17.99 -11.99
C CYS A 35 -1.85 17.79 -12.23
N PRO A 36 -2.43 16.61 -11.99
CA PRO A 36 -3.86 16.35 -12.22
C PRO A 36 -4.78 17.11 -11.26
N ARG A 37 -4.23 17.72 -10.20
CA ARG A 37 -4.97 18.45 -9.18
C ARG A 37 -5.05 19.95 -9.45
N CYS A 38 -4.00 20.53 -10.04
CA CYS A 38 -3.90 21.98 -10.20
C CYS A 38 -3.43 22.45 -11.58
N GLY A 39 -3.08 21.54 -12.48
CA GLY A 39 -2.59 21.85 -13.82
C GLY A 39 -1.18 22.43 -13.89
N SER A 40 -0.46 22.51 -12.77
CA SER A 40 0.91 23.02 -12.76
C SER A 40 1.85 22.09 -13.51
N ILE A 41 2.68 22.67 -14.39
CA ILE A 41 3.74 21.97 -15.14
C ILE A 41 5.04 21.82 -14.33
N GLN A 42 5.13 22.50 -13.18
CA GLN A 42 6.30 22.41 -12.31
C GLN A 42 6.17 21.17 -11.42
N VAL A 43 6.75 20.07 -11.90
CA VAL A 43 6.72 18.77 -11.24
C VAL A 43 8.14 18.31 -10.93
N ILE A 44 8.38 17.88 -9.69
CA ILE A 44 9.66 17.35 -9.23
C ILE A 44 9.51 15.89 -8.78
N LYS A 45 10.57 15.10 -8.89
CA LYS A 45 10.66 13.76 -8.26
C LYS A 45 10.59 13.96 -6.74
N ALA A 46 9.57 13.41 -6.10
CA ALA A 46 9.48 13.46 -4.63
C ALA A 46 10.65 12.67 -4.04
N LEU A 47 11.26 13.20 -2.98
CA LEU A 47 12.32 12.50 -2.25
C LEU A 47 11.80 11.12 -1.84
N MET A 48 12.46 10.08 -2.37
CA MET A 48 12.29 8.70 -1.92
C MET A 48 12.78 8.65 -0.47
N ALA A 49 11.89 8.83 0.50
CA ALA A 49 12.25 8.65 1.89
C ALA A 49 12.49 7.14 2.09
N PRO A 50 13.74 6.68 2.32
CA PRO A 50 13.93 5.32 2.79
C PRO A 50 13.13 5.19 4.09
N SER A 51 12.34 4.12 4.20
CA SER A 51 11.57 3.83 5.42
C SER A 51 12.55 3.47 6.53
N ILE A 52 13.19 4.48 7.14
CA ILE A 52 14.00 4.32 8.33
C ILE A 52 13.02 3.99 9.44
N ALA A 53 12.91 2.71 9.78
CA ALA A 53 12.22 2.26 10.98
C ALA A 53 12.90 2.96 12.17
N ARG A 54 12.33 4.07 12.64
CA ARG A 54 12.75 4.65 13.91
C ARG A 54 12.45 3.60 14.97
N SER A 55 13.49 3.13 15.64
CA SER A 55 13.42 2.40 16.92
C SER A 55 12.79 3.32 17.97
N GLY A 56 11.50 3.55 17.85
CA GLY A 56 10.69 4.34 18.75
C GLY A 56 9.30 3.84 18.51
N LYS A 57 8.80 3.02 19.45
CA LYS A 57 7.48 2.39 19.48
C LYS A 57 6.44 3.24 18.73
N SER A 58 6.30 3.01 17.42
CA SER A 58 5.07 3.36 16.74
C SER A 58 4.09 2.36 17.29
N ALA A 59 3.36 2.79 18.32
CA ALA A 59 2.29 2.03 18.91
C ALA A 59 1.25 1.84 17.81
N ASN A 60 1.44 0.78 17.02
CA ASN A 60 0.49 0.29 16.06
C ASN A 60 -0.65 -0.30 16.89
N ARG A 61 -1.49 0.59 17.45
CA ARG A 61 -2.62 0.25 18.34
C ARG A 61 -3.56 -0.77 17.68
N GLY A 62 -3.60 -0.81 16.34
CA GLY A 62 -4.32 -1.81 15.57
C GLY A 62 -3.70 -3.22 15.59
N ALA A 63 -2.36 -3.33 15.69
CA ALA A 63 -1.68 -4.62 15.68
C ALA A 63 -1.97 -5.45 16.94
N GLU A 64 -2.14 -4.80 18.09
CA GLU A 64 -2.47 -5.50 19.34
C GLU A 64 -3.95 -5.92 19.38
N ALA A 65 -4.85 -5.06 18.89
CA ALA A 65 -6.27 -5.39 18.75
C ALA A 65 -6.48 -6.56 17.78
N LEU A 66 -5.77 -6.58 16.64
CA LEU A 66 -5.84 -7.66 15.66
C LEU A 66 -5.30 -8.99 16.22
N ARG A 67 -4.25 -8.94 17.05
CA ARG A 67 -3.73 -10.14 17.74
C ARG A 67 -4.75 -10.71 18.72
N LYS A 68 -5.37 -9.87 19.56
CA LYS A 68 -6.40 -10.32 20.49
C LYS A 68 -7.60 -10.94 19.78
N ALA A 69 -8.07 -10.31 18.69
CA ALA A 69 -9.16 -10.83 17.86
C ALA A 69 -8.81 -12.19 17.24
N ARG A 70 -7.60 -12.35 16.69
CA ARG A 70 -7.12 -13.63 16.16
C ARG A 70 -7.06 -14.71 17.25
N ASP A 71 -6.52 -14.37 18.43
CA ASP A 71 -6.37 -15.33 19.52
C ASP A 71 -7.73 -15.73 20.12
N GLU A 72 -8.74 -14.87 20.04
CA GLU A 72 -10.13 -15.21 20.38
C GLU A 72 -10.79 -16.12 19.31
N MET A 73 -10.59 -15.82 18.03
CA MET A 73 -11.06 -16.67 16.93
C MET A 73 -10.46 -18.07 17.01
N LEU A 74 -9.16 -18.19 17.29
CA LEU A 74 -8.49 -19.48 17.45
C LEU A 74 -8.97 -20.25 18.69
N ARG A 75 -9.39 -19.57 19.76
CA ARG A 75 -9.96 -20.22 20.95
C ARG A 75 -11.37 -20.75 20.72
N ASN A 76 -12.14 -20.06 19.88
CA ASN A 76 -13.53 -20.42 19.57
C ASN A 76 -13.65 -21.34 18.34
N ALA A 77 -12.55 -21.71 17.69
CA ALA A 77 -12.54 -22.53 16.50
C ALA A 77 -11.92 -23.91 16.79
N ASP A 78 -12.57 -24.96 16.31
CA ASP A 78 -12.07 -26.33 16.37
C ASP A 78 -11.26 -26.67 15.11
N ASN A 79 -10.08 -27.28 15.30
CA ASN A 79 -9.26 -27.75 14.19
C ASN A 79 -9.67 -29.17 13.79
N VAL A 80 -10.37 -29.27 12.65
CA VAL A 80 -10.98 -30.51 12.16
C VAL A 80 -10.09 -31.34 11.22
N GLY A 81 -8.86 -30.88 10.94
CA GLY A 81 -7.88 -31.63 10.15
C GLY A 81 -8.42 -32.26 8.87
N ASP A 82 -8.12 -33.55 8.68
CA ASP A 82 -8.54 -34.33 7.50
C ASP A 82 -10.06 -34.60 7.44
N GLU A 83 -10.78 -34.39 8.54
CA GLU A 83 -12.24 -34.59 8.64
C GLU A 83 -13.06 -33.36 8.20
N PHE A 84 -12.40 -32.30 7.70
CA PHE A 84 -13.04 -31.06 7.24
C PHE A 84 -14.23 -31.30 6.28
N ALA A 85 -14.08 -32.24 5.34
CA ALA A 85 -15.12 -32.54 4.36
C ALA A 85 -16.39 -33.14 5.01
N CYS A 86 -16.24 -33.91 6.09
CA CYS A 86 -17.36 -34.48 6.83
C CYS A 86 -18.07 -33.41 7.68
N GLU A 87 -17.30 -32.60 8.42
CA GLU A 87 -17.85 -31.53 9.26
C GLU A 87 -18.55 -30.43 8.44
N ALA A 88 -17.97 -30.04 7.30
CA ALA A 88 -18.60 -29.09 6.40
C ALA A 88 -19.93 -29.60 5.84
N ARG A 89 -20.05 -30.91 5.55
CA ARG A 89 -21.32 -31.51 5.07
C ARG A 89 -22.41 -31.47 6.16
N LYS A 90 -22.06 -31.66 7.44
CA LYS A 90 -23.05 -31.62 8.56
C LYS A 90 -23.78 -30.27 8.68
N ILE A 91 -23.17 -29.17 8.23
CA ILE A 91 -23.78 -27.83 8.25
C ILE A 91 -24.94 -27.72 7.26
N HIS A 92 -24.87 -28.44 6.13
CA HIS A 92 -25.84 -28.36 5.04
C HIS A 92 -26.95 -29.43 5.11
N TYR A 93 -26.65 -30.60 5.68
CA TYR A 93 -27.57 -31.74 5.76
C TYR A 93 -28.14 -31.93 7.18
N LYS A 94 -28.73 -30.87 7.74
CA LYS A 94 -29.66 -31.03 8.88
C LYS A 94 -30.97 -31.65 8.43
#